data_AF-A0A150GV22-F1
#
_entry.id   AF-A0A150GV22-F1
#
_cell.length_a   1.000
_cell.length_b   1.000
_cell.length_c   1.000
_cell.angle_alpha   90.00
_cell.angle_beta   90.00
_cell.angle_gamma   90.00
#
_symmetry.space_group_name_H-M   'P 1'
#
loop_
_entity.id
_entity.type
_entity.pdbx_description
1 polymer ?
#
loop_
_entity_poly.entity_id
_entity_poly.type
_entity_poly.pdbx_seq_one_letter_code
_entity_poly.pdbx_strand_id
1 'polypeptide(L)'
;MPLLAAIALLALVPIAVAADPFIHNGKDGCEYEVHNALCNGQRDWDVAVMSCQLKGGEMAGYPDSPCAEKDAVNELCTKRKDTCWVNKPPVLEHGRRCHLLSQEGYPLLQGCEQQVSYVCKKCPTATPKPTPKPTPKPTPKPTPKPTPKPTPTPEPKPTPKPTPKPEPKPTPKPEPKPTVCTEFYKGKDGYCYYVLNANTNGQKTYDEAVTYCKNEMLGELSPLYGGDAELAYLMLCTNCRDTCWYNKKPDLEHGRRCHLLSQEGYPLLQGCDQKVSQICRWQC
;
A
#
# COMPACT_ATOMS: atom_id res chain seq x y z
N MET A 1 17.06 -63.90 21.33
CA MET A 1 18.21 -63.30 20.62
C MET A 1 18.32 -64.05 19.31
N PRO A 2 18.27 -63.39 18.12
CA PRO A 2 18.96 -62.14 17.82
C PRO A 2 18.04 -60.96 17.47
N LEU A 3 18.67 -59.80 17.53
CA LEU A 3 18.19 -58.44 17.30
C LEU A 3 18.41 -58.12 15.81
N LEU A 4 17.38 -57.73 15.06
CA LEU A 4 17.55 -57.17 13.71
C LEU A 4 16.92 -55.78 13.68
N ALA A 5 17.80 -54.81 13.44
CA ALA A 5 17.57 -53.39 13.54
C ALA A 5 16.62 -52.86 12.46
N ALA A 6 15.62 -52.09 12.88
CA ALA A 6 14.83 -51.26 11.99
C ALA A 6 15.65 -50.01 11.62
N ILE A 7 16.16 -49.97 10.38
CA ILE A 7 16.78 -48.78 9.81
C ILE A 7 15.65 -47.86 9.35
N ALA A 8 15.41 -46.79 10.12
CA ALA A 8 14.51 -45.72 9.72
C ALA A 8 15.13 -44.97 8.53
N LEU A 9 14.54 -45.10 7.34
CA LEU A 9 14.81 -44.17 6.23
C LEU A 9 14.28 -42.79 6.63
N LEU A 10 15.18 -41.92 7.07
CA LEU A 10 14.96 -40.48 7.11
C LEU A 10 14.76 -40.02 5.66
N ALA A 11 13.50 -39.79 5.27
CA ALA A 11 13.18 -39.06 4.06
C ALA A 11 13.72 -37.64 4.21
N LEU A 12 14.83 -37.35 3.53
CA LEU A 12 15.30 -35.99 3.33
C LEU A 12 14.22 -35.25 2.53
N VAL A 13 13.41 -34.47 3.23
CA VAL A 13 12.56 -33.47 2.60
C VAL A 13 13.49 -32.52 1.84
N PRO A 14 13.33 -32.33 0.53
CA PRO A 14 14.12 -31.35 -0.18
C PRO A 14 13.80 -29.98 0.42
N ILE A 15 14.78 -29.39 1.08
CA ILE A 15 14.75 -27.99 1.50
C ILE A 15 14.49 -27.20 0.22
N ALA A 16 13.31 -26.61 0.11
CA ALA A 16 13.02 -25.65 -0.95
C ALA A 16 14.08 -24.56 -0.85
N VAL A 17 14.99 -24.53 -1.82
CA VAL A 17 15.94 -23.42 -1.98
C VAL A 17 15.06 -22.20 -2.21
N ALA A 18 14.99 -21.32 -1.20
CA ALA A 18 14.31 -20.05 -1.33
C ALA A 18 14.91 -19.36 -2.57
N ALA A 19 14.06 -19.07 -3.56
CA ALA A 19 14.47 -18.25 -4.68
C ALA A 19 15.14 -17.00 -4.13
N ASP A 20 16.36 -16.70 -4.60
CA ASP A 20 17.14 -15.56 -4.10
C ASP A 20 16.25 -14.33 -4.03
N PRO A 21 16.18 -13.65 -2.86
CA PRO A 21 15.36 -12.46 -2.74
C PRO A 21 15.84 -11.45 -3.79
N PHE A 22 14.91 -10.92 -4.59
CA PHE A 22 15.26 -9.94 -5.60
C PHE A 22 15.70 -8.66 -4.90
N ILE A 23 17.02 -8.45 -4.84
CA ILE A 23 17.64 -7.27 -4.25
C ILE A 23 17.82 -6.21 -5.34
N HIS A 24 17.27 -5.03 -5.10
CA HIS A 24 17.41 -3.85 -5.94
C HIS A 24 18.21 -2.78 -5.19
N ASN A 25 19.32 -2.34 -5.76
CA ASN A 25 20.08 -1.22 -5.23
C ASN A 25 19.53 0.08 -5.81
N GLY A 26 18.86 0.87 -4.97
CA GLY A 26 18.27 2.15 -5.36
C GLY A 26 19.34 3.21 -5.59
N LYS A 27 19.00 4.24 -6.37
CA LYS A 27 19.91 5.38 -6.63
C LYS A 27 20.15 6.24 -5.38
N ASP A 28 19.32 6.07 -4.36
CA ASP A 28 19.45 6.67 -3.02
C ASP A 28 20.52 5.99 -2.15
N GLY A 29 21.18 4.94 -2.67
CA GLY A 29 22.18 4.17 -1.94
C GLY A 29 21.58 3.19 -0.93
N CYS A 30 20.26 3.02 -0.94
CA CYS A 30 19.57 2.03 -0.12
C CYS A 30 19.37 0.73 -0.91
N GLU A 31 19.39 -0.38 -0.18
CA GLU A 31 19.08 -1.72 -0.68
C GLU A 31 17.59 -1.99 -0.46
N TYR A 32 16.93 -2.54 -1.49
CA TYR A 32 15.52 -2.88 -1.49
C TYR A 32 15.34 -4.37 -1.74
N GLU A 33 14.60 -5.05 -0.86
CA GLU A 33 14.36 -6.48 -0.93
C GLU A 33 12.86 -6.75 -1.12
N VAL A 34 12.51 -7.47 -2.18
CA VAL A 34 11.10 -7.78 -2.51
C VAL A 34 10.64 -9.08 -1.86
N HIS A 35 9.55 -9.00 -1.11
CA HIS A 35 8.83 -10.13 -0.55
C HIS A 35 7.48 -10.28 -1.23
N ASN A 36 7.30 -11.33 -2.03
CA ASN A 36 6.07 -11.53 -2.80
C ASN A 36 5.61 -12.99 -2.84
N ALA A 37 4.54 -13.25 -3.59
CA ALA A 37 3.96 -14.61 -3.69
C ALA A 37 4.97 -15.63 -4.24
N LEU A 38 5.84 -15.21 -5.17
CA LEU A 38 6.81 -16.10 -5.83
C LEU A 38 7.86 -16.65 -4.87
N CYS A 39 8.21 -15.91 -3.81
CA CYS A 39 9.09 -16.37 -2.74
C CYS A 39 8.33 -16.83 -1.48
N ASN A 40 7.01 -17.07 -1.57
CA ASN A 40 6.14 -17.35 -0.43
C ASN A 40 6.30 -16.31 0.71
N GLY A 41 6.54 -15.06 0.32
CA GLY A 41 6.91 -13.95 1.17
C GLY A 41 5.78 -13.00 1.51
N GLN A 42 4.56 -13.21 1.02
CA GLN A 42 3.42 -12.35 1.36
C GLN A 42 3.08 -12.45 2.84
N ARG A 43 2.78 -11.33 3.48
CA ARG A 43 2.48 -11.26 4.92
C ARG A 43 1.37 -10.24 5.17
N ASP A 44 0.73 -10.34 6.33
CA ASP A 44 -0.05 -9.24 6.88
C ASP A 44 0.86 -8.04 7.19
N TRP A 45 0.25 -6.87 7.38
CA TRP A 45 1.00 -5.62 7.48
C TRP A 45 1.94 -5.58 8.70
N ASP A 46 1.53 -6.13 9.85
CA ASP A 46 2.36 -6.14 11.06
C ASP A 46 3.57 -7.04 10.89
N VAL A 47 3.34 -8.26 10.40
CA VAL A 47 4.42 -9.21 10.15
C VAL A 47 5.36 -8.69 9.07
N ALA A 48 4.86 -7.98 8.05
CA ALA A 48 5.70 -7.31 7.05
C ALA A 48 6.62 -6.24 7.67
N VAL A 49 6.05 -5.34 8.49
CA VAL A 49 6.81 -4.31 9.22
C VAL A 49 7.88 -4.94 10.11
N MET A 50 7.49 -5.92 10.94
CA MET A 50 8.41 -6.62 11.83
C MET A 50 9.51 -7.34 11.05
N SER A 51 9.18 -7.98 9.92
CA SER A 51 10.16 -8.70 9.08
C SER A 51 11.24 -7.77 8.55
N CYS A 52 10.88 -6.55 8.13
CA CYS A 52 11.87 -5.57 7.67
C CYS A 52 12.70 -5.00 8.82
N GLN A 53 12.08 -4.76 9.99
CA GLN A 53 12.79 -4.30 11.19
C GLN A 53 13.83 -5.32 11.67
N LEU A 54 13.49 -6.61 11.69
CA LEU A 54 14.41 -7.69 12.06
C LEU A 54 15.63 -7.78 11.14
N LYS A 55 15.52 -7.32 9.89
CA LYS A 55 16.62 -7.25 8.92
C LYS A 55 17.48 -5.98 9.05
N GLY A 56 17.20 -5.14 10.04
CA GLY A 56 17.88 -3.86 10.26
C GLY A 56 17.47 -2.79 9.25
N GLY A 57 16.27 -2.90 8.68
CA GLY A 57 15.69 -1.93 7.77
C GLY A 57 14.28 -1.52 8.21
N GLU A 58 13.53 -0.97 7.27
CA GLU A 58 12.12 -0.63 7.44
C GLU A 58 11.34 -1.05 6.20
N MET A 59 10.01 -1.13 6.28
CA MET A 59 9.22 -1.33 5.07
C MET A 59 9.32 -0.07 4.18
N ALA A 60 9.29 -0.21 2.86
CA ALA A 60 9.39 0.92 1.96
C ALA A 60 8.09 1.76 1.95
N GLY A 61 8.24 3.10 2.04
CA GLY A 61 7.13 4.06 2.03
C GLY A 61 6.82 4.64 0.63
N TYR A 62 5.84 5.54 0.57
CA TYR A 62 5.48 6.35 -0.62
C TYR A 62 6.49 7.54 -0.78
N PRO A 63 6.59 8.21 -1.96
CA PRO A 63 7.63 9.18 -2.32
C PRO A 63 7.60 10.53 -1.61
N ASP A 64 6.84 10.66 -0.51
CA ASP A 64 6.88 11.86 0.32
C ASP A 64 8.09 11.86 1.28
N SER A 65 8.82 10.74 1.37
CA SER A 65 10.10 10.69 2.07
C SER A 65 11.24 11.14 1.15
N PRO A 66 12.03 12.17 1.52
CA PRO A 66 13.16 12.67 0.72
C PRO A 66 14.28 11.64 0.53
N CYS A 67 14.20 10.50 1.21
CA CYS A 67 15.12 9.40 1.10
C CYS A 67 14.60 8.26 0.23
N ALA A 68 13.35 8.27 -0.25
CA ALA A 68 12.78 7.20 -1.06
C ALA A 68 12.86 7.57 -2.54
N GLU A 69 13.65 6.83 -3.33
CA GLU A 69 13.46 6.85 -4.78
C GLU A 69 11.99 6.52 -5.05
N LYS A 70 11.36 7.31 -5.94
CA LYS A 70 9.91 7.40 -6.16
C LYS A 70 9.22 6.09 -6.55
N ASP A 71 10.01 5.05 -6.69
CA ASP A 71 9.84 3.99 -7.66
C ASP A 71 10.25 2.62 -7.12
N ALA A 72 10.76 2.47 -5.88
CA ALA A 72 11.08 1.12 -5.42
C ALA A 72 9.82 0.24 -5.25
N VAL A 73 8.81 0.69 -4.51
CA VAL A 73 7.54 -0.07 -4.40
C VAL A 73 6.80 -0.11 -5.74
N ASN A 74 6.78 0.99 -6.49
CA ASN A 74 6.07 1.06 -7.76
C ASN A 74 6.73 0.19 -8.86
N GLU A 75 8.06 0.22 -8.98
CA GLU A 75 8.76 -0.63 -9.96
C GLU A 75 8.79 -2.08 -9.54
N LEU A 76 9.02 -2.35 -8.26
CA LEU A 76 9.19 -3.73 -7.80
C LEU A 76 7.86 -4.44 -7.63
N CYS A 77 6.76 -3.72 -7.37
CA CYS A 77 5.43 -4.31 -7.23
C CYS A 77 4.56 -4.09 -8.47
N THR A 78 4.35 -2.84 -8.89
CA THR A 78 3.41 -2.52 -9.98
C THR A 78 3.86 -3.09 -11.32
N LYS A 79 5.16 -3.01 -11.68
CA LYS A 79 5.63 -3.62 -12.95
C LYS A 79 5.52 -5.15 -12.94
N ARG A 80 5.54 -5.77 -11.76
CA ARG A 80 5.34 -7.21 -11.56
C ARG A 80 3.88 -7.60 -11.43
N LYS A 81 2.96 -6.64 -11.48
CA LYS A 81 1.53 -6.82 -11.24
C LYS A 81 1.21 -7.38 -9.85
N ASP A 82 2.08 -7.09 -8.89
CA ASP A 82 1.87 -7.39 -7.47
C ASP A 82 1.14 -6.22 -6.78
N THR A 83 0.27 -6.56 -5.84
CA THR A 83 -0.29 -5.62 -4.86
C THR A 83 0.63 -5.60 -3.63
N CYS A 84 1.01 -4.42 -3.14
CA CYS A 84 2.04 -4.29 -2.09
C CYS A 84 1.69 -3.37 -0.94
N TRP A 85 2.03 -3.77 0.29
CA TRP A 85 1.98 -2.89 1.45
C TRP A 85 2.92 -1.69 1.30
N VAL A 86 2.48 -0.56 1.85
CA VAL A 86 3.24 0.68 1.94
C VAL A 86 3.48 1.02 3.41
N ASN A 87 4.70 1.45 3.73
CA ASN A 87 5.07 1.89 5.07
C ASN A 87 4.46 3.25 5.40
N LYS A 88 3.20 3.23 5.83
CA LYS A 88 2.47 4.38 6.36
C LYS A 88 1.60 3.88 7.52
N PRO A 89 1.47 4.65 8.62
CA PRO A 89 0.67 4.23 9.76
C PRO A 89 -0.75 3.81 9.36
N PRO A 90 -1.31 2.75 9.97
CA PRO A 90 -2.68 2.35 9.74
C PRO A 90 -3.66 3.47 10.07
N VAL A 91 -4.72 3.58 9.27
CA VAL A 91 -5.86 4.44 9.59
C VAL A 91 -6.77 3.66 10.52
N LEU A 92 -7.17 4.29 11.64
CA LEU A 92 -8.06 3.70 12.63
C LEU A 92 -9.50 4.21 12.49
N GLU A 93 -9.70 5.27 11.71
CA GLU A 93 -11.02 5.79 11.37
C GLU A 93 -11.75 4.76 10.50
N HIS A 94 -12.84 4.22 11.03
CA HIS A 94 -13.60 3.11 10.44
C HIS A 94 -12.83 1.76 10.42
N GLY A 95 -12.02 1.48 11.43
CA GLY A 95 -11.45 0.15 11.64
C GLY A 95 -10.04 0.09 11.10
N ARG A 96 -9.27 -0.93 11.52
CA ARG A 96 -7.83 -0.93 11.29
C ARG A 96 -7.52 -1.27 9.83
N ARG A 97 -7.18 -0.25 9.04
CA ARG A 97 -6.81 -0.41 7.63
C ARG A 97 -5.41 0.10 7.33
N CYS A 98 -4.74 -0.60 6.44
CA CYS A 98 -3.35 -0.41 6.07
C CYS A 98 -3.25 0.07 4.62
N HIS A 99 -2.23 0.89 4.35
CA HIS A 99 -2.00 1.48 3.03
C HIS A 99 -1.27 0.47 2.14
N LEU A 100 -1.75 0.30 0.92
CA LEU A 100 -1.12 -0.53 -0.11
C LEU A 100 -1.19 0.13 -1.50
N LEU A 101 -0.46 -0.41 -2.45
CA LEU A 101 -0.54 -0.08 -3.88
C LEU A 101 -1.13 -1.26 -4.64
N SER A 102 -2.10 -0.98 -5.51
CA SER A 102 -2.62 -1.98 -6.47
C SER A 102 -1.56 -2.36 -7.51
N GLN A 103 -1.82 -3.45 -8.23
CA GLN A 103 -1.03 -3.88 -9.40
C GLN A 103 -0.95 -2.84 -10.55
N GLU A 104 -1.73 -1.76 -10.49
CA GLU A 104 -1.70 -0.61 -11.41
C GLU A 104 -1.08 0.65 -10.78
N GLY A 105 -0.66 0.59 -9.52
CA GLY A 105 0.01 1.68 -8.82
C GLY A 105 -0.96 2.68 -8.17
N TYR A 106 -2.24 2.33 -8.05
CA TYR A 106 -3.21 3.15 -7.33
C TYR A 106 -3.07 2.92 -5.81
N PRO A 107 -2.99 3.99 -5.00
CA PRO A 107 -2.98 3.86 -3.55
C PRO A 107 -4.37 3.39 -3.08
N LEU A 108 -4.39 2.37 -2.23
CA LEU A 108 -5.59 1.78 -1.65
C LEU A 108 -5.44 1.66 -0.13
N LEU A 109 -6.57 1.58 0.55
CA LEU A 109 -6.69 1.34 1.99
C LEU A 109 -7.52 0.07 2.19
N GLN A 110 -6.91 -0.99 2.73
CA GLN A 110 -7.58 -2.28 2.96
C GLN A 110 -7.23 -2.86 4.33
N GLY A 111 -7.92 -3.93 4.74
CA GLY A 111 -7.69 -4.56 6.04
C GLY A 111 -6.25 -5.05 6.20
N CYS A 112 -5.62 -4.78 7.35
CA CYS A 112 -4.20 -5.08 7.58
C CYS A 112 -3.85 -6.58 7.59
N GLU A 113 -4.85 -7.46 7.69
CA GLU A 113 -4.69 -8.92 7.79
C GLU A 113 -4.48 -9.61 6.43
N GLN A 114 -4.53 -8.86 5.34
CA GLN A 114 -4.34 -9.40 4.00
C GLN A 114 -2.91 -9.88 3.80
N GLN A 115 -2.76 -11.04 3.16
CA GLN A 115 -1.46 -11.55 2.73
C GLN A 115 -1.11 -10.89 1.39
N VAL A 116 -0.34 -9.81 1.42
CA VAL A 116 0.13 -9.13 0.20
C VAL A 116 1.64 -8.98 0.21
N SER A 117 2.18 -8.63 -0.95
CA SER A 117 3.61 -8.45 -1.13
C SER A 117 4.08 -7.19 -0.40
N TYR A 118 5.38 -7.04 -0.15
CA TYR A 118 5.96 -5.83 0.44
C TYR A 118 7.43 -5.72 0.07
N VAL A 119 8.00 -4.53 0.27
CA VAL A 119 9.41 -4.26 0.00
C VAL A 119 10.07 -3.80 1.29
N CYS A 120 11.14 -4.48 1.70
CA CYS A 120 12.00 -3.99 2.76
C CYS A 120 13.04 -3.04 2.17
N LYS A 121 13.36 -1.98 2.91
CA LYS A 121 14.35 -0.97 2.58
C LYS A 121 15.42 -0.93 3.67
N LYS A 122 16.68 -0.95 3.27
CA LYS A 122 17.83 -0.82 4.16
C LYS A 122 18.80 0.21 3.61
N CYS A 123 18.99 1.31 4.33
CA CYS A 123 19.97 2.32 3.96
C CYS A 123 21.24 2.15 4.78
N PRO A 124 22.44 2.43 4.22
CA PRO A 124 23.64 2.57 5.01
C PRO A 124 23.41 3.70 6.02
N THR A 125 23.47 3.38 7.31
CA THR A 125 23.44 4.39 8.36
C THR A 125 24.61 5.33 8.17
N ALA A 126 24.35 6.63 7.99
CA ALA A 126 25.41 7.62 7.97
C ALA A 126 26.22 7.47 9.27
N THR A 127 27.49 7.04 9.14
CA THR A 127 28.44 7.11 10.25
C THR A 127 28.42 8.56 10.74
N PRO A 128 28.15 8.84 12.02
CA PRO A 128 28.19 10.22 12.50
C PRO A 128 29.55 10.79 12.16
N LYS A 129 29.58 11.80 11.30
CA LYS A 129 30.80 12.49 10.91
C LYS A 129 31.50 12.92 12.22
N PRO A 130 32.79 12.59 12.42
CA PRO A 130 33.49 12.98 13.64
C PRO A 130 33.33 14.47 13.84
N THR A 131 32.84 14.85 15.02
CA THR A 131 32.64 16.24 15.41
C THR A 131 33.96 16.97 15.18
N PRO A 132 34.03 18.00 14.31
CA PRO A 132 35.28 18.73 14.13
C PRO A 132 35.69 19.33 15.47
N LYS A 133 36.93 19.03 15.89
CA LYS A 133 37.52 19.57 17.12
C LYS A 133 37.36 21.09 17.14
N PRO A 134 36.92 21.71 18.25
CA PRO A 134 36.67 23.13 18.32
C PRO A 134 37.93 23.91 17.89
N THR A 135 37.75 24.72 16.85
CA THR A 135 38.77 25.64 16.34
C THR A 135 39.08 26.70 17.40
N PRO A 136 40.35 26.98 17.72
CA PRO A 136 40.70 28.07 18.64
C PRO A 136 40.14 29.41 18.15
N LYS A 137 39.67 30.22 19.10
CA LYS A 137 39.12 31.57 18.88
C LYS A 137 40.11 32.44 18.10
N PRO A 138 39.69 33.13 17.02
CA PRO A 138 40.60 33.95 16.22
C PRO A 138 41.07 35.17 17.00
N THR A 139 42.37 35.46 16.88
CA THR A 139 43.01 36.71 17.29
C THR A 139 42.55 37.87 16.40
N PRO A 140 42.28 39.07 16.95
CA PRO A 140 41.87 40.21 16.13
C PRO A 140 43.00 40.64 15.19
N LYS A 141 42.66 40.76 13.90
CA LYS A 141 43.55 41.22 12.83
C LYS A 141 43.64 42.76 12.84
N PRO A 142 44.83 43.35 12.69
CA PRO A 142 44.98 44.80 12.57
C PRO A 142 44.40 45.35 11.25
N THR A 143 44.07 46.63 11.32
CA THR A 143 43.40 47.52 10.38
C THR A 143 43.96 47.52 8.94
N PRO A 144 43.11 47.69 7.91
CA PRO A 144 43.52 47.60 6.50
C PRO A 144 44.24 48.86 5.98
N LYS A 145 45.21 48.65 5.08
CA LYS A 145 45.87 49.68 4.26
C LYS A 145 45.10 49.86 2.92
N PRO A 146 45.02 51.08 2.36
CA PRO A 146 44.16 51.38 1.21
C PRO A 146 44.52 50.65 -0.10
N THR A 147 43.44 50.43 -0.84
CA THR A 147 43.21 49.77 -2.13
C THR A 147 43.98 50.30 -3.34
N PRO A 148 44.42 49.42 -4.27
CA PRO A 148 44.57 49.75 -5.68
C PRO A 148 43.29 49.51 -6.50
N LYS A 149 43.21 50.26 -7.59
CA LYS A 149 42.08 50.53 -8.52
C LYS A 149 41.49 49.27 -9.19
N PRO A 150 40.16 49.19 -9.41
CA PRO A 150 39.54 48.07 -10.10
C PRO A 150 39.85 48.06 -11.61
N THR A 151 40.18 46.87 -12.11
CA THR A 151 40.21 46.49 -13.53
C THR A 151 38.80 46.31 -14.10
N PRO A 152 38.59 46.54 -15.42
CA PRO A 152 37.26 46.58 -16.02
C PRO A 152 36.54 45.21 -16.01
N THR A 153 35.23 45.29 -15.76
CA THR A 153 34.26 44.19 -15.75
C THR A 153 34.00 43.63 -17.16
N PRO A 154 34.00 42.30 -17.36
CA PRO A 154 33.49 41.71 -18.59
C PRO A 154 31.96 41.82 -18.70
N GLU A 155 31.46 41.99 -19.92
CA GLU A 155 30.04 42.07 -20.26
C GLU A 155 29.25 40.83 -19.81
N PRO A 156 28.00 41.01 -19.32
CA PRO A 156 27.14 39.88 -19.00
C PRO A 156 26.63 39.19 -20.27
N LYS A 157 26.78 37.85 -20.31
CA LYS A 157 26.13 36.98 -21.29
C LYS A 157 24.60 37.08 -21.16
N PRO A 158 23.84 36.97 -22.27
CA PRO A 158 22.39 37.03 -22.25
C PRO A 158 21.78 35.92 -21.39
N THR A 159 20.82 36.32 -20.56
CA THR A 159 20.01 35.46 -19.71
C THR A 159 19.09 34.56 -20.54
N PRO A 160 19.05 33.24 -20.30
CA PRO A 160 18.08 32.37 -20.94
C PRO A 160 16.66 32.74 -20.49
N LYS A 161 15.74 32.72 -21.47
CA LYS A 161 14.32 33.01 -21.30
C LYS A 161 13.71 32.03 -20.28
N PRO A 162 12.90 32.49 -19.31
CA PRO A 162 12.30 31.60 -18.32
C PRO A 162 11.42 30.55 -18.99
N THR A 163 11.65 29.29 -18.63
CA THR A 163 10.79 28.17 -18.97
C THR A 163 9.39 28.40 -18.37
N PRO A 164 8.30 28.11 -19.12
CA PRO A 164 6.95 28.26 -18.61
C PRO A 164 6.76 27.43 -17.34
N LYS A 165 6.16 28.05 -16.33
CA LYS A 165 5.82 27.43 -15.06
C LYS A 165 4.92 26.22 -15.31
N PRO A 166 5.19 25.04 -14.70
CA PRO A 166 4.29 23.90 -14.78
C PRO A 166 2.88 24.32 -14.39
N GLU A 167 1.90 23.92 -15.17
CA GLU A 167 0.49 24.09 -14.84
C GLU A 167 0.23 23.55 -13.43
N PRO A 168 -0.52 24.27 -12.59
CA PRO A 168 -0.88 23.78 -11.27
C PRO A 168 -1.61 22.44 -11.42
N LYS A 169 -1.04 21.42 -10.77
CA LYS A 169 -1.63 20.09 -10.65
C LYS A 169 -3.08 20.26 -10.15
N PRO A 170 -4.07 19.55 -10.75
CA PRO A 170 -5.46 19.68 -10.34
C PRO A 170 -5.58 19.52 -8.83
N THR A 171 -6.25 20.49 -8.21
CA THR A 171 -6.56 20.47 -6.79
C THR A 171 -7.30 19.18 -6.46
N PRO A 172 -6.87 18.41 -5.44
CA PRO A 172 -7.63 17.26 -4.98
C PRO A 172 -9.06 17.69 -4.69
N LYS A 173 -10.03 16.95 -5.24
CA LYS A 173 -11.44 17.16 -4.93
C LYS A 173 -11.58 17.18 -3.39
N PRO A 174 -12.26 18.17 -2.81
CA PRO A 174 -12.41 18.26 -1.37
C PRO A 174 -12.94 16.94 -0.83
N GLU A 175 -12.17 16.40 0.10
CA GLU A 175 -12.48 15.18 0.82
C GLU A 175 -13.82 15.40 1.55
N PRO A 176 -14.85 14.57 1.32
CA PRO A 176 -16.14 14.75 1.95
C PRO A 176 -15.98 14.74 3.48
N LYS A 177 -16.72 15.64 4.16
CA LYS A 177 -16.80 15.71 5.63
C LYS A 177 -17.01 14.31 6.22
N PRO A 178 -16.45 14.01 7.41
CA PRO A 178 -16.65 12.74 8.10
C PRO A 178 -18.15 12.54 8.28
N THR A 179 -18.71 11.67 7.44
CA THR A 179 -20.09 11.25 7.52
C THR A 179 -20.06 9.98 8.34
N VAL A 180 -20.87 9.91 9.39
CA VAL A 180 -20.94 8.75 10.26
C VAL A 180 -21.19 7.51 9.40
N CYS A 181 -20.26 6.57 9.45
CA CYS A 181 -20.40 5.29 8.79
C CYS A 181 -21.56 4.52 9.40
N THR A 182 -22.63 4.37 8.62
CA THR A 182 -23.76 3.53 8.98
C THR A 182 -23.50 2.11 8.51
N GLU A 183 -23.91 1.12 9.30
CA GLU A 183 -23.80 -0.29 8.89
C GLU A 183 -24.99 -0.75 8.04
N PHE A 184 -26.08 -0.01 8.05
CA PHE A 184 -27.35 -0.41 7.47
C PHE A 184 -27.99 0.72 6.67
N TYR A 185 -28.58 0.36 5.53
CA TYR A 185 -29.35 1.27 4.69
C TYR A 185 -30.63 0.58 4.20
N LYS A 186 -31.79 1.19 4.47
CA LYS A 186 -33.08 0.74 3.93
C LYS A 186 -33.36 1.52 2.64
N GLY A 187 -33.28 0.83 1.51
CA GLY A 187 -33.58 1.38 0.20
C GLY A 187 -35.08 1.61 0.00
N LYS A 188 -35.40 2.52 -0.92
CA LYS A 188 -36.75 2.77 -1.43
C LYS A 188 -37.15 1.77 -2.52
N ASP A 189 -36.18 1.01 -3.01
CA ASP A 189 -36.33 -0.08 -3.98
C ASP A 189 -36.88 -1.38 -3.37
N GLY A 190 -37.22 -1.38 -2.08
CA GLY A 190 -37.69 -2.57 -1.36
C GLY A 190 -36.56 -3.49 -0.89
N TYR A 191 -35.29 -3.05 -0.99
CA TYR A 191 -34.17 -3.79 -0.46
C TYR A 191 -33.59 -3.14 0.80
N CYS A 192 -33.13 -3.98 1.71
CA CYS A 192 -32.34 -3.63 2.86
C CYS A 192 -30.90 -4.02 2.60
N TYR A 193 -29.97 -3.14 2.96
CA TYR A 193 -28.54 -3.27 2.70
C TYR A 193 -27.78 -3.24 4.02
N TYR A 194 -26.83 -4.16 4.19
CA TYR A 194 -25.97 -4.23 5.38
C TYR A 194 -24.51 -4.46 4.98
N VAL A 195 -23.62 -3.65 5.55
CA VAL A 195 -22.18 -3.76 5.29
C VAL A 195 -21.48 -4.57 6.37
N LEU A 196 -20.61 -5.47 5.90
CA LEU A 196 -19.66 -6.21 6.71
C LEU A 196 -18.28 -5.66 6.36
N ASN A 197 -17.58 -5.09 7.34
CA ASN A 197 -16.31 -4.38 7.12
C ASN A 197 -15.29 -4.67 8.22
N ALA A 198 -14.17 -3.97 8.18
CA ALA A 198 -13.11 -4.12 9.17
C ALA A 198 -13.56 -3.76 10.60
N ASN A 199 -14.53 -2.84 10.77
CA ASN A 199 -15.04 -2.47 12.10
C ASN A 199 -15.76 -3.62 12.77
N THR A 200 -16.53 -4.38 11.99
CA THR A 200 -17.31 -5.51 12.47
C THR A 200 -16.54 -6.83 12.42
N ASN A 201 -15.24 -6.79 12.12
CA ASN A 201 -14.42 -7.97 11.81
C ASN A 201 -15.10 -8.88 10.75
N GLY A 202 -15.83 -8.27 9.83
CA GLY A 202 -16.73 -8.92 8.89
C GLY A 202 -16.15 -9.16 7.51
N GLN A 203 -14.90 -8.74 7.24
CA GLN A 203 -14.28 -8.84 5.93
C GLN A 203 -14.14 -10.30 5.48
N LYS A 204 -14.49 -10.57 4.23
CA LYS A 204 -14.53 -11.93 3.67
C LYS A 204 -13.87 -11.99 2.30
N THR A 205 -13.41 -13.19 1.92
CA THR A 205 -13.11 -13.48 0.51
C THR A 205 -14.39 -13.41 -0.32
N TYR A 206 -14.27 -13.30 -1.64
CA TYR A 206 -15.45 -13.14 -2.49
C TYR A 206 -16.45 -14.31 -2.35
N ASP A 207 -15.96 -15.55 -2.34
CA ASP A 207 -16.84 -16.73 -2.22
C ASP A 207 -17.50 -16.84 -0.85
N GLU A 208 -16.75 -16.53 0.21
CA GLU A 208 -17.28 -16.44 1.56
C GLU A 208 -18.33 -15.32 1.66
N ALA A 209 -18.11 -14.18 1.00
CA ALA A 209 -19.06 -13.07 0.98
C ALA A 209 -20.37 -13.46 0.29
N VAL A 210 -20.28 -14.09 -0.91
CA VAL A 210 -21.45 -14.60 -1.64
C VAL A 210 -22.21 -15.62 -0.79
N THR A 211 -21.49 -16.58 -0.19
CA THR A 211 -22.09 -17.63 0.63
C THR A 211 -22.72 -17.08 1.90
N TYR A 212 -22.04 -16.16 2.58
CA TYR A 212 -22.52 -15.54 3.81
C TYR A 212 -23.80 -14.73 3.56
N CYS A 213 -23.80 -13.85 2.55
CA CYS A 213 -24.99 -13.06 2.25
C CYS A 213 -26.19 -13.94 1.87
N LYS A 214 -25.94 -15.08 1.22
CA LYS A 214 -26.99 -16.04 0.87
C LYS A 214 -27.52 -16.82 2.07
N ASN A 215 -26.64 -17.37 2.90
CA ASN A 215 -27.01 -18.35 3.92
C ASN A 215 -27.32 -17.69 5.26
N GLU A 216 -26.54 -16.69 5.67
CA GLU A 216 -26.67 -16.05 6.99
C GLU A 216 -27.65 -14.87 6.95
N MET A 217 -27.63 -14.08 5.87
CA MET A 217 -28.52 -12.92 5.71
C MET A 217 -29.80 -13.24 4.92
N LEU A 218 -29.96 -14.49 4.45
CA LEU A 218 -31.09 -14.93 3.60
C LEU A 218 -31.33 -14.02 2.38
N GLY A 219 -30.25 -13.46 1.84
CA GLY A 219 -30.28 -12.50 0.74
C GLY A 219 -29.27 -12.85 -0.33
N GLU A 220 -28.53 -11.85 -0.79
CA GLU A 220 -27.44 -12.01 -1.74
C GLU A 220 -26.36 -10.95 -1.53
N LEU A 221 -25.17 -11.21 -2.09
CA LEU A 221 -24.19 -10.14 -2.25
C LEU A 221 -24.81 -9.08 -3.18
N SER A 222 -24.77 -7.81 -2.77
CA SER A 222 -25.41 -6.75 -3.54
C SER A 222 -24.69 -6.55 -4.88
N PRO A 223 -25.40 -6.45 -6.02
CA PRO A 223 -24.81 -5.95 -7.26
C PRO A 223 -24.47 -4.47 -7.10
N LEU A 224 -23.58 -3.96 -7.96
CA LEU A 224 -23.23 -2.54 -7.95
C LEU A 224 -24.36 -1.65 -8.53
N TYR A 225 -25.08 -2.18 -9.51
CA TYR A 225 -26.15 -1.47 -10.22
C TYR A 225 -27.50 -2.16 -10.01
N GLY A 226 -28.56 -1.35 -9.93
CA GLY A 226 -29.95 -1.79 -9.82
C GLY A 226 -30.61 -1.31 -8.51
N GLY A 227 -31.74 -0.61 -8.63
CA GLY A 227 -32.42 -0.01 -7.48
C GLY A 227 -31.55 1.04 -6.79
N ASP A 228 -31.53 1.00 -5.46
CA ASP A 228 -30.74 1.90 -4.61
C ASP A 228 -29.35 1.32 -4.27
N ALA A 229 -28.91 0.27 -4.95
CA ALA A 229 -27.64 -0.39 -4.66
C ALA A 229 -26.44 0.56 -4.80
N GLU A 230 -26.39 1.41 -5.83
CA GLU A 230 -25.30 2.38 -6.02
C GLU A 230 -25.22 3.37 -4.85
N LEU A 231 -26.38 3.82 -4.36
CA LEU A 231 -26.46 4.68 -3.19
C LEU A 231 -26.06 3.92 -1.90
N ALA A 232 -26.41 2.65 -1.78
CA ALA A 232 -25.96 1.79 -0.68
C ALA A 232 -24.43 1.65 -0.67
N TYR A 233 -23.78 1.43 -1.82
CA TYR A 233 -22.32 1.40 -1.91
C TYR A 233 -21.69 2.76 -1.58
N LEU A 234 -22.29 3.86 -2.04
CA LEU A 234 -21.82 5.20 -1.70
C LEU A 234 -21.84 5.43 -0.17
N MET A 235 -22.97 5.11 0.46
CA MET A 235 -23.22 5.38 1.87
C MET A 235 -22.48 4.44 2.82
N LEU A 236 -22.49 3.13 2.52
CA LEU A 236 -21.99 2.10 3.42
C LEU A 236 -20.53 1.70 3.16
N CYS A 237 -20.03 1.92 1.94
CA CYS A 237 -18.68 1.51 1.55
C CYS A 237 -17.76 2.70 1.31
N THR A 238 -18.00 3.51 0.27
CA THR A 238 -17.03 4.51 -0.17
C THR A 238 -16.93 5.68 0.81
N ASN A 239 -18.04 6.13 1.39
CA ASN A 239 -18.02 7.15 2.47
C ASN A 239 -17.21 6.69 3.68
N CYS A 240 -17.11 5.37 3.89
CA CYS A 240 -16.33 4.75 4.97
C CYS A 240 -14.89 4.44 4.58
N ARG A 241 -14.48 4.87 3.38
CA ARG A 241 -13.21 4.51 2.75
C ARG A 241 -12.94 3.02 2.75
N ASP A 242 -14.01 2.24 2.64
CA ASP A 242 -13.91 0.82 2.44
C ASP A 242 -13.75 0.51 0.96
N THR A 243 -13.15 -0.64 0.72
CA THR A 243 -13.17 -1.31 -0.57
C THR A 243 -14.12 -2.49 -0.43
N CYS A 244 -15.13 -2.59 -1.30
CA CYS A 244 -16.18 -3.61 -1.15
C CYS A 244 -16.37 -4.51 -2.35
N TRP A 245 -16.48 -5.82 -2.11
CA TRP A 245 -16.97 -6.76 -3.12
C TRP A 245 -18.37 -6.37 -3.57
N TYR A 246 -18.63 -6.51 -4.87
CA TYR A 246 -19.99 -6.47 -5.40
C TYR A 246 -20.28 -7.66 -6.30
N ASN A 247 -21.55 -8.02 -6.38
CA ASN A 247 -21.98 -9.21 -7.09
C ASN A 247 -21.91 -8.99 -8.61
N LYS A 248 -20.84 -9.51 -9.19
CA LYS A 248 -20.65 -9.65 -10.64
C LYS A 248 -19.77 -10.87 -10.90
N LYS A 249 -20.06 -11.60 -11.97
CA LYS A 249 -19.32 -12.80 -12.37
C LYS A 249 -17.81 -12.51 -12.41
N PRO A 250 -16.97 -13.34 -11.77
CA PRO A 250 -15.51 -13.18 -11.83
C PRO A 250 -14.98 -13.21 -13.27
N ASP A 251 -13.98 -12.39 -13.52
CA ASP A 251 -13.17 -12.40 -14.73
C ASP A 251 -12.15 -13.54 -14.65
N LEU A 252 -11.93 -14.23 -15.77
CA LEU A 252 -11.03 -15.39 -15.88
C LEU A 252 -9.89 -15.18 -16.88
N GLU A 253 -9.86 -14.07 -17.63
CA GLU A 253 -8.86 -13.84 -18.68
C GLU A 253 -7.43 -13.72 -18.10
N HIS A 254 -7.31 -13.21 -16.88
CA HIS A 254 -6.03 -12.95 -16.20
C HIS A 254 -5.97 -13.61 -14.83
N GLY A 255 -6.43 -14.87 -14.75
CA GLY A 255 -6.69 -15.57 -13.50
C GLY A 255 -8.03 -15.16 -12.90
N ARG A 256 -8.45 -15.84 -11.83
CA ARG A 256 -9.76 -15.62 -11.22
C ARG A 256 -9.78 -14.29 -10.45
N ARG A 257 -10.37 -13.26 -11.05
CA ARG A 257 -10.45 -11.90 -10.50
C ARG A 257 -11.89 -11.52 -10.22
N CYS A 258 -12.10 -10.98 -9.03
CA CYS A 258 -13.40 -10.59 -8.54
C CYS A 258 -13.55 -9.07 -8.59
N HIS A 259 -14.80 -8.65 -8.70
CA HIS A 259 -15.17 -7.25 -8.87
C HIS A 259 -15.42 -6.58 -7.52
N LEU A 260 -14.76 -5.44 -7.31
CA LEU A 260 -14.89 -4.63 -6.11
C LEU A 260 -14.99 -3.15 -6.46
N LEU A 261 -15.56 -2.37 -5.55
CA LEU A 261 -15.58 -0.92 -5.62
C LEU A 261 -14.46 -0.36 -4.74
N SER A 262 -13.61 0.52 -5.27
CA SER A 262 -12.57 1.21 -4.51
C SER A 262 -13.18 2.17 -3.50
N GLN A 263 -12.35 2.61 -2.55
CA GLN A 263 -12.71 3.66 -1.57
C GLN A 263 -13.16 4.98 -2.21
N GLU A 264 -12.73 5.29 -3.45
CA GLU A 264 -13.17 6.46 -4.22
C GLU A 264 -14.40 6.19 -5.11
N GLY A 265 -14.94 4.97 -5.12
CA GLY A 265 -16.07 4.60 -5.95
C GLY A 265 -15.71 4.14 -7.36
N TYR A 266 -14.45 3.77 -7.63
CA TYR A 266 -14.06 3.23 -8.93
C TYR A 266 -14.17 1.71 -8.95
N PRO A 267 -14.79 1.10 -9.99
CA PRO A 267 -14.76 -0.34 -10.16
C PRO A 267 -13.33 -0.84 -10.41
N LEU A 268 -12.93 -1.87 -9.66
CA LEU A 268 -11.62 -2.51 -9.76
C LEU A 268 -11.78 -4.04 -9.89
N LEU A 269 -10.68 -4.69 -10.31
CA LEU A 269 -10.53 -6.14 -10.33
C LEU A 269 -9.35 -6.53 -9.43
N GLN A 270 -9.57 -7.45 -8.50
CA GLN A 270 -8.53 -8.01 -7.63
C GLN A 270 -8.71 -9.52 -7.48
N GLY A 271 -7.71 -10.22 -6.93
CA GLY A 271 -7.83 -11.64 -6.62
C GLY A 271 -8.97 -11.91 -5.64
N CYS A 272 -9.76 -12.95 -5.91
CA CYS A 272 -10.96 -13.28 -5.12
C CYS A 272 -10.67 -13.71 -3.67
N ASP A 273 -9.43 -14.08 -3.37
CA ASP A 273 -8.99 -14.58 -2.06
C ASP A 273 -8.65 -13.46 -1.08
N GLN A 274 -8.77 -12.19 -1.50
CA GLN A 274 -8.60 -11.06 -0.60
C GLN A 274 -9.79 -10.94 0.34
N LYS A 275 -9.52 -10.75 1.64
CA LYS A 275 -10.55 -10.31 2.58
C LYS A 275 -10.77 -8.82 2.39
N VAL A 276 -11.94 -8.45 1.89
CA VAL A 276 -12.36 -7.05 1.79
C VAL A 276 -13.76 -6.91 2.38
N SER A 277 -14.25 -5.68 2.49
CA SER A 277 -15.60 -5.42 2.98
C SER A 277 -16.64 -5.88 1.94
N GLN A 278 -17.90 -6.05 2.33
CA GLN A 278 -18.96 -6.46 1.41
C GLN A 278 -20.32 -5.93 1.86
N ILE A 279 -21.23 -5.73 0.91
CA ILE A 279 -22.61 -5.35 1.19
C ILE A 279 -23.53 -6.51 0.84
N CYS A 280 -24.22 -7.04 1.84
CA CYS A 280 -25.33 -7.96 1.62
C CYS A 280 -26.62 -7.17 1.41
N ARG A 281 -27.52 -7.68 0.56
CA ARG A 281 -28.89 -7.14 0.42
C ARG A 281 -29.94 -8.23 0.50
N TRP A 282 -31.14 -7.88 0.97
CA TRP A 282 -32.31 -8.75 1.00
C TRP A 282 -33.59 -7.93 0.87
N GLN A 283 -34.69 -8.56 0.47
CA GLN A 283 -35.98 -7.88 0.39
C GLN A 283 -36.49 -7.51 1.79
N CYS A 284 -36.93 -6.28 1.94
CA CYS A 284 -37.74 -5.84 3.05
C CYS A 284 -39.03 -5.16 2.55
#